data_AF-A0A963N9W4-F1
#
_entry.id   AF-A0A963N9W4-F1
#
_cell.length_a   1.000
_cell.length_b   1.000
_cell.length_c   1.000
_cell.angle_alpha   90.00
_cell.angle_beta   90.00
_cell.angle_gamma   90.00
#
_symmetry.space_group_name_H-M   'P 1'
#
loop_
_entity.id
_entity.type
_entity.pdbx_description
1 polymer ?
#
loop_
_entity_poly.entity_id
_entity_poly.type
_entity_poly.pdbx_seq_one_letter_code
_entity_poly.pdbx_strand_id
1 'polypeptide(L)'
;RLQEVKALLDAGTPVEIQDGRGDPGLPLGVACFMGHVDIVRELVGRGARVNTTDNAQITSPLSMAVRGRRTEVVKALIEMGAEVPSGMATGLTEQEMLVARWRGRHYDASTGKPEQAGDEPPVFEEIEMVRCYGTDTSVLDADLIRAARDMDKK
;
A
#
# COMPACT_ATOMS: atom_id res chain seq x y z
N ARG A 1 -10.09 12.32 21.92
CA ARG A 1 -8.61 12.37 21.78
C ARG A 1 -8.02 10.96 21.95
N LEU A 2 -6.84 10.64 21.41
CA LEU A 2 -6.24 9.29 21.49
C LEU A 2 -6.18 8.76 22.93
N GLN A 3 -5.77 9.59 23.89
CA GLN A 3 -5.67 9.20 25.31
C GLN A 3 -7.01 8.79 25.92
N GLU A 4 -8.10 9.49 25.57
CA GLU A 4 -9.45 9.16 26.05
C GLU A 4 -9.93 7.84 25.45
N VAL A 5 -9.66 7.61 24.15
CA VAL A 5 -10.00 6.34 23.49
C VAL A 5 -9.25 5.18 24.13
N LYS A 6 -7.94 5.34 24.41
CA LYS A 6 -7.16 4.33 25.12
C LYS A 6 -7.74 4.05 26.51
N ALA A 7 -8.01 5.09 27.29
CA ALA A 7 -8.60 4.95 28.63
C ALA A 7 -9.97 4.24 28.61
N LEU A 8 -10.82 4.54 27.63
CA LEU A 8 -12.11 3.87 27.45
C LEU A 8 -11.93 2.38 27.11
N LEU A 9 -11.04 2.08 26.16
CA LEU A 9 -10.76 0.71 25.76
C LEU A 9 -10.10 -0.09 26.89
N ASP A 10 -9.28 0.55 27.73
CA ASP A 10 -8.68 -0.06 28.94
C ASP A 10 -9.72 -0.30 30.03
N ALA A 11 -10.79 0.51 30.09
CA ALA A 11 -11.94 0.29 30.96
C ALA A 11 -12.85 -0.87 30.51
N GLY A 12 -12.50 -1.56 29.41
CA GLY A 12 -13.23 -2.74 28.92
C GLY A 12 -14.45 -2.39 28.06
N THR A 13 -14.53 -1.18 27.51
CA THR A 13 -15.59 -0.85 26.54
C THR A 13 -15.45 -1.72 25.29
N PRO A 14 -16.54 -2.30 24.77
CA PRO A 14 -16.49 -3.08 23.55
C PRO A 14 -15.99 -2.22 22.38
N VAL A 15 -14.96 -2.71 21.68
CA VAL A 15 -14.35 -2.07 20.50
C VAL A 15 -15.37 -1.89 19.38
N GLU A 16 -16.29 -2.84 19.27
CA GLU A 16 -17.35 -2.87 18.27
C GLU A 16 -18.68 -2.48 18.93
N ILE A 17 -19.17 -1.29 18.59
CA ILE A 17 -20.49 -0.82 19.02
C ILE A 17 -21.42 -0.90 17.80
N GLN A 18 -22.56 -1.57 17.97
CA GLN A 18 -23.60 -1.70 16.94
C GLN A 18 -24.70 -0.65 17.19
N ASP A 19 -25.10 0.09 16.14
CA ASP A 19 -26.15 1.13 16.23
C ASP A 19 -27.58 0.55 16.17
N GLY A 20 -27.80 -0.67 16.66
CA GLY A 20 -29.11 -1.34 16.61
C GLY A 20 -29.62 -1.69 15.19
N ARG A 21 -28.95 -1.24 14.12
CA ARG A 21 -29.19 -1.66 12.72
C ARG A 21 -28.44 -2.93 12.31
N GLY A 22 -27.66 -3.51 13.22
CA GLY A 22 -26.86 -4.70 12.96
C GLY A 22 -25.54 -4.43 12.23
N ASP A 23 -25.17 -3.16 12.02
CA ASP A 23 -23.89 -2.79 11.44
C ASP A 23 -22.78 -2.76 12.52
N PRO A 24 -21.80 -3.68 12.48
CA PRO A 24 -20.61 -3.60 13.33
C PRO A 24 -19.66 -2.50 12.80
N GLY A 25 -18.96 -1.78 13.69
CA GLY A 25 -17.84 -0.92 13.28
C GLY A 25 -18.04 0.59 13.35
N LEU A 26 -19.10 1.10 14.01
CA LEU A 26 -19.33 2.56 14.14
C LEU A 26 -18.12 3.37 14.64
N PRO A 27 -17.42 2.97 15.73
CA PRO A 27 -16.30 3.77 16.25
C PRO A 27 -15.12 3.82 15.28
N LEU A 28 -14.83 2.72 14.57
CA LEU A 28 -13.79 2.69 13.55
C LEU A 28 -14.18 3.55 12.34
N GLY A 29 -15.41 3.42 11.85
CA GLY A 29 -15.93 4.22 10.73
C GLY A 29 -15.91 5.73 11.01
N VAL A 30 -16.26 6.15 12.23
CA VAL A 30 -16.20 7.55 12.66
C VAL A 30 -14.74 8.03 12.76
N ALA A 31 -13.84 7.24 13.32
CA ALA A 31 -12.42 7.58 13.35
C ALA A 31 -11.85 7.74 11.94
N CYS A 32 -12.28 6.88 11.01
CA CYS A 32 -11.91 6.93 9.61
C CYS A 32 -12.42 8.18 8.89
N PHE A 33 -13.68 8.56 9.12
CA PHE A 33 -14.27 9.77 8.55
C PHE A 33 -13.58 11.04 9.05
N MET A 34 -13.24 11.07 10.35
CA MET A 34 -12.56 12.21 10.97
C MET A 34 -11.09 12.33 10.55
N GLY A 35 -10.46 11.22 10.13
CA GLY A 35 -9.06 11.21 9.70
C GLY A 35 -8.06 10.88 10.80
N HIS A 36 -8.51 10.24 11.89
CA HIS A 36 -7.65 9.97 13.04
C HIS A 36 -6.90 8.65 12.90
N VAL A 37 -5.78 8.67 12.17
CA VAL A 37 -4.97 7.48 11.88
C VAL A 37 -4.54 6.76 13.17
N ASP A 38 -4.06 7.46 14.19
CA ASP A 38 -3.60 6.85 15.44
C ASP A 38 -4.70 6.07 16.17
N ILE A 39 -5.94 6.59 16.12
CA ILE A 39 -7.11 5.96 16.72
C ILE A 39 -7.49 4.71 15.91
N VAL A 40 -7.43 4.79 14.59
CA VAL A 40 -7.65 3.66 13.68
C VAL A 40 -6.64 2.54 13.97
N ARG A 41 -5.34 2.86 14.11
CA ARG A 41 -4.31 1.85 14.43
C ARG A 41 -4.59 1.15 15.76
N GLU A 42 -4.94 1.92 16.79
CA GLU A 42 -5.22 1.36 18.12
C GLU A 42 -6.48 0.48 18.11
N LEU A 43 -7.56 0.91 17.45
CA LEU A 43 -8.80 0.13 17.35
C LEU A 43 -8.56 -1.20 16.63
N VAL A 44 -7.85 -1.17 15.50
CA VAL A 44 -7.54 -2.39 14.74
C VAL A 44 -6.60 -3.30 15.52
N GLY A 45 -5.59 -2.75 16.22
CA GLY A 45 -4.71 -3.52 17.10
C GLY A 45 -5.44 -4.24 18.24
N ARG A 46 -6.59 -3.73 18.68
CA ARG A 46 -7.45 -4.37 19.69
C ARG A 46 -8.51 -5.31 19.09
N GLY A 47 -8.44 -5.57 17.79
CA GLY A 47 -9.33 -6.52 17.10
C GLY A 47 -10.59 -5.91 16.49
N ALA A 48 -10.59 -4.59 16.22
CA ALA A 48 -11.67 -3.99 15.43
C ALA A 48 -11.76 -4.63 14.04
N ARG A 49 -12.99 -4.80 13.55
CA ARG A 49 -13.26 -5.37 12.23
C ARG A 49 -12.96 -4.33 11.15
N VAL A 50 -11.87 -4.54 10.44
CA VAL A 50 -11.47 -3.69 9.29
C VAL A 50 -12.36 -3.95 8.08
N ASN A 51 -12.69 -5.21 7.83
CA ASN A 51 -13.49 -5.65 6.69
C ASN A 51 -14.95 -5.88 7.12
N THR A 52 -15.88 -5.32 6.36
CA THR A 52 -17.32 -5.58 6.48
C THR A 52 -17.75 -6.64 5.49
N THR A 53 -18.93 -7.23 5.70
CA THR A 53 -19.53 -8.23 4.77
C THR A 53 -19.67 -7.69 3.35
N ASP A 54 -19.83 -6.38 3.21
CA ASP A 54 -19.78 -5.67 1.94
C ASP A 54 -18.92 -4.42 2.12
N ASN A 55 -17.71 -4.45 1.56
CA ASN A 55 -16.77 -3.33 1.63
C ASN A 55 -17.15 -2.16 0.70
N ALA A 56 -18.13 -2.36 -0.20
CA ALA A 56 -18.67 -1.28 -1.03
C ALA A 56 -19.80 -0.51 -0.34
N GLN A 57 -20.33 -1.01 0.79
CA GLN A 57 -21.37 -0.31 1.53
C GLN A 57 -20.87 1.00 2.13
N ILE A 58 -21.81 1.92 2.29
CA ILE A 58 -21.59 3.24 2.89
C ILE A 58 -21.04 3.15 4.32
N THR A 59 -21.34 2.05 5.01
CA THR A 59 -20.93 1.75 6.39
C THR A 59 -19.53 1.16 6.49
N SER A 60 -18.92 0.73 5.38
CA SER A 60 -17.56 0.18 5.41
C SER A 60 -16.56 1.25 5.88
N PRO A 61 -15.60 0.92 6.77
CA PRO A 61 -14.59 1.86 7.26
C PRO A 61 -13.82 2.53 6.12
N LEU A 62 -13.55 1.79 5.04
CA LEU A 62 -12.89 2.28 3.85
C LEU A 62 -13.74 3.32 3.12
N SER A 63 -15.03 3.04 2.91
CA SER A 63 -15.98 3.97 2.29
C SER A 63 -16.11 5.27 3.10
N MET A 64 -16.16 5.18 4.43
CA MET A 64 -16.18 6.36 5.30
C MET A 64 -14.91 7.20 5.21
N ALA A 65 -13.72 6.57 5.15
CA ALA A 65 -12.45 7.27 4.96
C ALA A 65 -12.41 8.01 3.61
N VAL A 66 -12.89 7.36 2.55
CA VAL A 66 -12.97 7.94 1.20
C VAL A 66 -13.93 9.12 1.15
N ARG A 67 -15.11 9.00 1.78
CA ARG A 67 -16.07 10.11 1.89
C ARG A 67 -15.52 11.28 2.69
N GLY A 68 -14.74 11.01 3.74
CA GLY A 68 -13.99 12.01 4.49
C GLY A 68 -12.80 12.59 3.73
N ARG A 69 -12.48 12.09 2.52
CA ARG A 69 -11.28 12.41 1.72
C ARG A 69 -9.99 12.24 2.51
N ARG A 70 -9.94 11.24 3.40
CA ARG A 70 -8.82 10.96 4.29
C ARG A 70 -7.90 9.90 3.68
N THR A 71 -7.10 10.29 2.69
CA THR A 71 -6.19 9.37 1.98
C THR A 71 -5.18 8.70 2.91
N GLU A 72 -4.71 9.40 3.95
CA GLU A 72 -3.81 8.84 4.97
C GLU A 72 -4.43 7.66 5.73
N VAL A 73 -5.70 7.80 6.13
CA VAL A 73 -6.45 6.71 6.77
C VAL A 73 -6.64 5.56 5.79
N VAL A 74 -6.97 5.84 4.53
CA VAL A 74 -7.13 4.80 3.52
C VAL A 74 -5.83 4.01 3.34
N LYS A 75 -4.67 4.67 3.30
CA LYS A 75 -3.36 3.99 3.29
C LYS A 75 -3.20 3.08 4.50
N ALA A 76 -3.47 3.60 5.69
CA ALA A 76 -3.35 2.84 6.94
C ALA A 76 -4.30 1.63 6.99
N LEU A 77 -5.54 1.76 6.51
CA LEU A 77 -6.49 0.64 6.43
C LEU A 77 -5.99 -0.44 5.46
N ILE A 78 -5.47 -0.07 4.29
CA ILE A 78 -4.91 -1.00 3.31
C ILE A 78 -3.67 -1.71 3.88
N GLU A 79 -2.81 -0.98 4.60
CA GLU A 79 -1.69 -1.56 5.35
C GLU A 79 -2.14 -2.57 6.41
N MET A 80 -3.35 -2.41 6.98
CA MET A 80 -3.92 -3.34 7.96
C MET A 80 -4.72 -4.50 7.32
N GLY A 81 -4.68 -4.65 5.99
CA GLY A 81 -5.37 -5.73 5.29
C GLY A 81 -6.82 -5.42 4.93
N ALA A 82 -7.19 -4.13 4.80
CA ALA A 82 -8.50 -3.76 4.26
C ALA A 82 -8.63 -4.20 2.79
N GLU A 83 -9.70 -4.89 2.47
CA GLU A 83 -10.03 -5.26 1.10
C GLU A 83 -10.64 -4.08 0.36
N VAL A 84 -9.98 -3.65 -0.72
CA VAL A 84 -10.47 -2.59 -1.58
C VAL A 84 -11.33 -3.21 -2.68
N PRO A 85 -12.65 -2.92 -2.75
CA PRO A 85 -13.50 -3.44 -3.81
C PRO A 85 -13.14 -2.80 -5.16
N SER A 86 -13.23 -3.61 -6.22
CA SER A 86 -12.95 -3.21 -7.60
C SER A 86 -13.91 -2.10 -8.03
N GLY A 87 -13.37 -0.91 -8.34
CA GLY A 87 -14.16 0.25 -8.77
C GLY A 87 -14.45 1.30 -7.68
N MET A 88 -14.01 1.09 -6.44
CA MET A 88 -14.05 2.15 -5.43
C MET A 88 -13.01 3.23 -5.74
N ALA A 89 -13.47 4.47 -5.89
CA ALA A 89 -12.59 5.63 -6.06
C ALA A 89 -11.96 6.02 -4.71
N THR A 90 -10.89 5.33 -4.32
CA THR A 90 -10.17 5.57 -3.06
C THR A 90 -9.46 6.93 -3.01
N GLY A 91 -9.27 7.57 -4.18
CA GLY A 91 -8.51 8.82 -4.31
C GLY A 91 -7.00 8.61 -4.26
N LEU A 92 -6.53 7.36 -4.26
CA LEU A 92 -5.13 6.98 -4.37
C LEU A 92 -4.78 6.54 -5.77
N THR A 93 -3.52 6.71 -6.12
CA THR A 93 -2.96 6.08 -7.32
C THR A 93 -2.87 4.57 -7.13
N GLU A 94 -2.92 3.83 -8.23
CA GLU A 94 -2.75 2.37 -8.22
C GLU A 94 -1.41 1.96 -7.56
N GLN A 95 -0.34 2.72 -7.82
CA GLN A 95 0.98 2.51 -7.22
C GLN A 95 0.95 2.68 -5.71
N GLU A 96 0.31 3.74 -5.19
CA GLU A 96 0.20 3.94 -3.74
C GLU A 96 -0.60 2.83 -3.06
N MET A 97 -1.66 2.32 -3.71
CA MET A 97 -2.40 1.17 -3.20
C MET A 97 -1.55 -0.10 -3.19
N LEU A 98 -0.75 -0.32 -4.24
CA LEU A 98 0.17 -1.46 -4.31
C LEU A 98 1.22 -1.40 -3.20
N VAL A 99 1.84 -0.23 -3.00
CA VAL A 99 2.82 -0.01 -1.93
C VAL A 99 2.19 -0.19 -0.55
N ALA A 100 0.97 0.30 -0.31
CA ALA A 100 0.27 0.11 0.96
C ALA A 100 -0.06 -1.37 1.22
N ARG A 101 -0.54 -2.10 0.20
CA ARG A 101 -0.78 -3.56 0.30
C ARG A 101 0.51 -4.33 0.57
N TRP A 102 1.60 -3.94 -0.09
CA TRP A 102 2.91 -4.54 0.10
C TRP A 102 3.42 -4.30 1.52
N ARG A 103 3.35 -3.06 2.01
CA ARG A 103 3.67 -2.71 3.39
C ARG A 103 2.85 -3.52 4.39
N GLY A 104 1.56 -3.71 4.15
CA GLY A 104 0.70 -4.52 5.01
C GLY A 104 1.10 -5.99 5.07
N ARG A 105 1.40 -6.61 3.92
CA ARG A 105 1.92 -7.99 3.85
C ARG A 105 3.26 -8.16 4.58
N HIS A 106 4.09 -7.12 4.61
CA HIS A 106 5.38 -7.13 5.32
C HIS A 106 5.31 -6.63 6.78
N TYR A 107 4.20 -6.02 7.22
CA TYR A 107 4.02 -5.53 8.59
C TYR A 107 3.66 -6.64 9.59
N ASP A 108 3.33 -7.86 9.12
CA ASP A 108 3.07 -9.03 9.96
C ASP A 108 4.35 -9.67 10.57
N ALA A 109 5.52 -9.04 10.37
CA ALA A 109 6.77 -9.49 11.00
C ALA A 109 6.78 -9.33 12.54
N SER A 110 5.83 -8.61 13.14
CA SER A 110 5.72 -8.49 14.60
C SER A 110 4.84 -9.56 15.27
N THR A 111 4.09 -10.33 14.47
CA THR A 111 3.15 -11.38 14.94
C THR A 111 3.47 -12.74 14.31
N GLY A 112 4.73 -13.18 14.41
CA GLY A 112 5.07 -14.58 14.70
C GLY A 112 4.48 -15.70 13.83
N LYS A 113 4.25 -15.53 12.52
CA LYS A 113 4.01 -16.66 11.62
C LYS A 113 4.70 -16.49 10.26
N PRO A 114 5.76 -17.25 9.96
CA PRO A 114 6.34 -17.28 8.63
C PRO A 114 5.63 -18.36 7.82
N GLU A 115 4.65 -18.00 7.00
CA GLU A 115 4.11 -18.92 5.99
C GLU A 115 4.11 -18.25 4.61
N GLN A 116 5.21 -18.49 3.89
CA GLN A 116 5.36 -18.83 2.45
C GLN A 116 4.20 -18.39 1.52
N ALA A 117 4.41 -17.75 0.37
CA ALA A 117 5.50 -17.86 -0.59
C ALA A 117 5.48 -16.71 -1.62
N GLY A 118 6.66 -16.31 -2.12
CA GLY A 118 6.83 -16.00 -3.53
C GLY A 118 6.67 -14.55 -4.02
N ASP A 119 6.74 -13.53 -3.17
CA ASP A 119 6.80 -12.14 -3.64
C ASP A 119 8.03 -11.47 -3.00
N GLU A 120 9.19 -11.77 -3.57
CA GLU A 120 10.40 -10.97 -3.37
C GLU A 120 10.02 -9.51 -3.65
N PRO A 121 10.47 -8.52 -2.85
CA PRO A 121 10.28 -7.11 -3.19
C PRO A 121 10.60 -6.92 -4.67
N PRO A 122 9.82 -6.15 -5.46
CA PRO A 122 10.32 -5.73 -6.75
C PRO A 122 11.65 -5.03 -6.48
N VAL A 123 12.73 -5.71 -6.82
CA VAL A 123 14.06 -5.13 -6.79
C VAL A 123 13.97 -4.02 -7.82
N PHE A 124 13.83 -2.78 -7.34
CA PHE A 124 14.11 -1.63 -8.17
C PHE A 124 15.61 -1.68 -8.38
N GLU A 125 16.05 -2.45 -9.37
CA GLU A 125 17.37 -2.29 -9.95
C GLU A 125 17.36 -0.86 -10.49
N GLU A 126 17.91 0.03 -9.70
CA GLU A 126 18.38 1.31 -10.18
C GLU A 126 19.30 0.96 -11.34
N ILE A 127 18.85 1.20 -12.58
CA ILE A 127 19.70 1.03 -13.75
C ILE A 127 20.76 2.12 -13.58
N GLU A 128 21.84 1.76 -12.89
CA GLU A 128 23.09 2.48 -12.98
C GLU A 128 23.50 2.34 -14.44
N MET A 129 23.09 3.34 -15.22
CA MET A 129 23.52 3.51 -16.58
C MET A 129 25.02 3.71 -16.48
N VAL A 130 25.78 2.62 -16.60
CA VAL A 130 27.23 2.64 -16.62
C VAL A 130 27.58 3.66 -17.68
N ARG A 131 28.13 4.80 -17.24
CA ARG A 131 28.64 5.79 -18.17
C ARG A 131 29.78 5.10 -18.89
N CYS A 132 29.50 4.55 -20.06
CA CYS A 132 30.49 3.96 -20.95
C CYS A 132 31.35 5.10 -21.50
N TYR A 133 32.28 5.61 -20.68
CA TYR A 133 33.34 6.48 -21.16
C TYR A 133 34.39 5.60 -21.82
N GLY A 134 34.13 5.17 -23.06
CA GLY A 134 35.08 4.30 -23.75
C GLY A 134 34.47 3.40 -24.81
N THR A 135 33.47 3.84 -25.56
CA THR A 135 33.35 3.30 -26.92
C THR A 135 34.52 3.87 -27.69
N ASP A 136 35.62 3.12 -27.73
CA ASP A 136 36.80 3.47 -28.53
C ASP A 136 36.39 3.42 -30.01
N THR A 137 35.88 4.54 -30.52
CA THR A 137 35.39 4.69 -31.90
C THR A 137 36.52 4.53 -32.92
N SER A 138 37.78 4.52 -32.49
CA SER A 138 38.96 4.35 -33.34
C SER A 138 39.03 2.99 -34.03
N VAL A 139 38.44 1.94 -33.43
CA VAL A 139 38.43 0.59 -34.02
C VAL A 139 37.48 0.52 -35.21
N LEU A 140 36.36 1.26 -35.16
CA LEU A 140 35.38 1.30 -36.25
C LEU A 140 35.96 1.96 -37.51
N ASP A 141 36.79 3.00 -37.36
CA ASP A 141 37.42 3.68 -38.50
C ASP A 141 38.44 2.77 -39.22
N ALA A 142 39.18 1.93 -38.48
CA ALA A 142 40.18 1.04 -39.05
C ALA A 142 39.53 -0.08 -39.90
N ASP A 143 38.40 -0.61 -39.45
CA ASP A 143 37.66 -1.65 -40.16
C ASP A 143 36.91 -1.10 -41.38
N LEU A 144 36.41 0.15 -41.31
CA LEU A 144 35.83 0.85 -42.46
C LEU A 144 36.86 1.09 -43.58
N ILE A 145 38.10 1.46 -43.22
CA ILE A 145 39.18 1.69 -44.18
C ILE A 145 39.65 0.37 -44.83
N ARG A 146 39.67 -0.76 -44.10
CA ARG A 146 39.95 -2.07 -44.70
C ARG A 146 38.85 -2.51 -45.67
N ALA A 147 37.59 -2.39 -45.26
CA ALA A 147 36.47 -2.75 -46.11
C ALA A 147 36.43 -1.94 -47.41
N ALA A 148 36.76 -0.64 -47.35
CA ALA A 148 36.84 0.22 -48.52
C ALA A 148 37.96 -0.20 -49.50
N ARG A 149 39.12 -0.66 -49.01
CA ARG A 149 40.24 -1.10 -49.85
C ARG A 149 39.99 -2.42 -50.57
N ASP A 150 39.18 -3.30 -49.99
CA ASP A 150 38.86 -4.59 -50.61
C ASP A 150 37.75 -4.47 -51.67
N MET A 151 36.94 -3.40 -51.61
CA MET A 151 35.95 -3.07 -52.64
C MET A 151 36.56 -2.50 -53.92
N ASP A 152 37.74 -1.86 -53.84
CA ASP A 152 38.44 -1.25 -54.98
C ASP A 152 39.28 -2.26 -55.79
N LYS A 153 39.35 -3.52 -55.35
CA LYS A 153 40.13 -4.61 -55.97
C LYS A 153 39.27 -5.63 -56.76
N LYS A 154 37.99 -5.35 -56.97
CA LYS A 154 37.08 -6.13 -57.83
C LYS A 154 36.71 -5.35 -59.08
#